data_AF-A0A1K2HZU3-F1
#
_entry.id   AF-A0A1K2HZU3-F1
#
_cell.length_a   1.000
_cell.length_b   1.000
_cell.length_c   1.000
_cell.angle_alpha   90.00
_cell.angle_beta   90.00
_cell.angle_gamma   90.00
#
_symmetry.space_group_name_H-M   'P 1'
#
loop_
_entity.id
_entity.type
_entity.pdbx_description
1 polymer ?
#
loop_
_entity_poly.entity_id
_entity_poly.type
_entity_poly.pdbx_seq_one_letter_code
_entity_poly.pdbx_strand_id
1 'polypeptide(L)'
;MSGRRGLVWGMNNGTQTALERAFELARSGRCKGMDDIRSALATEGYAQAQITGYSLSKQLRALMKAASPPEAHPAPVSSGALQDGAD
;
A
#
# COMPACT_ATOMS: atom_id res chain seq x y z
N MET A 1 -16.18 -35.85 13.95
CA MET A 1 -16.91 -34.57 13.96
C MET A 1 -15.90 -33.42 13.81
N SER A 2 -15.82 -32.79 12.65
CA SER A 2 -15.13 -31.49 12.50
C SER A 2 -16.14 -30.50 11.94
N GLY A 3 -16.57 -29.61 12.84
CA GLY A 3 -17.71 -28.75 12.67
C GLY A 3 -17.56 -27.75 11.53
N ARG A 4 -18.67 -27.63 10.79
CA ARG A 4 -19.29 -26.38 10.34
C ARG A 4 -18.37 -25.14 10.44
N ARG A 5 -17.67 -24.83 9.35
CA ARG A 5 -17.20 -23.46 9.03
C ARG A 5 -17.49 -23.15 7.57
N GLY A 6 -18.78 -23.19 7.24
CA GLY A 6 -19.33 -22.78 5.96
C GLY A 6 -20.57 -21.93 6.22
N LEU A 7 -20.41 -20.82 6.93
CA LEU A 7 -21.43 -19.80 7.06
C LEU A 7 -20.81 -18.42 6.88
N VAL A 8 -21.50 -17.63 6.06
CA VAL A 8 -21.42 -16.20 5.78
C VAL A 8 -20.30 -15.71 4.86
N TRP A 9 -20.51 -15.93 3.55
CA TRP A 9 -20.18 -14.86 2.61
C TRP A 9 -21.09 -13.68 2.91
N GLY A 10 -20.52 -12.55 3.34
CA GLY A 10 -21.21 -11.26 3.40
C GLY A 10 -22.18 -11.05 4.57
N MET A 11 -21.67 -10.58 5.72
CA MET A 11 -22.41 -9.67 6.61
C MET A 11 -21.44 -9.03 7.64
N ASN A 12 -20.87 -7.84 7.34
CA ASN A 12 -20.49 -6.80 8.31
C ASN A 12 -19.88 -5.59 7.56
N ASN A 13 -20.62 -4.49 7.38
CA ASN A 13 -20.89 -3.40 8.34
C ASN A 13 -19.84 -2.27 8.23
N GLY A 14 -20.10 -1.33 7.32
CA GLY A 14 -20.10 0.11 7.62
C GLY A 14 -18.85 0.88 8.05
N THR A 15 -17.65 0.32 8.28
CA THR A 15 -16.51 1.17 8.73
C THR A 15 -15.12 0.91 8.16
N GLN A 16 -14.81 -0.20 7.48
CA GLN A 16 -13.60 -0.29 6.66
C GLN A 16 -13.67 -1.47 5.68
N THR A 17 -13.72 -1.17 4.39
CA THR A 17 -13.74 -2.20 3.34
C THR A 17 -12.34 -2.76 3.07
N ALA A 18 -12.25 -3.98 2.55
CA ALA A 18 -10.98 -4.57 2.11
C ALA A 18 -10.26 -3.67 1.07
N LEU A 19 -11.04 -2.88 0.32
CA LEU A 19 -10.55 -1.81 -0.55
C LEU A 19 -9.81 -0.73 0.25
N GLU A 20 -10.45 -0.13 1.23
CA GLU A 20 -9.84 0.94 2.03
C GLU A 20 -8.54 0.50 2.69
N ARG A 21 -8.49 -0.72 3.26
CA ARG A 21 -7.22 -1.28 3.76
C ARG A 21 -6.17 -1.44 2.67
N ALA A 22 -6.55 -1.92 1.49
CA ALA A 22 -5.62 -2.01 0.37
C ALA A 22 -5.05 -0.64 -0.02
N PHE A 23 -5.88 0.40 -0.03
CA PHE A 23 -5.46 1.78 -0.32
C PHE A 23 -4.52 2.32 0.76
N GLU A 24 -4.80 2.07 2.03
CA GLU A 24 -3.91 2.46 3.13
C GLU A 24 -2.56 1.74 3.07
N LEU A 25 -2.57 0.43 2.81
CA LEU A 25 -1.35 -0.37 2.65
C LEU A 25 -0.50 0.15 1.49
N ALA A 26 -1.14 0.43 0.35
CA ALA A 26 -0.48 1.01 -0.82
C ALA A 26 0.11 2.39 -0.53
N ARG A 27 -0.63 3.27 0.16
CA ARG A 27 -0.19 4.61 0.54
C ARG A 27 0.93 4.60 1.58
N SER A 28 0.97 3.59 2.44
CA SER A 28 2.01 3.47 3.46
C SER A 28 3.40 3.18 2.88
N GLY A 29 3.49 2.79 1.61
CA GLY A 29 4.75 2.42 0.97
C GLY A 29 5.40 1.13 1.50
N ARG A 30 4.75 0.45 2.47
CA ARG A 30 5.23 -0.83 3.01
C ARG A 30 5.11 -1.98 2.02
N CYS A 31 4.06 -1.95 1.19
CA CYS A 31 3.81 -2.96 0.16
C CYS A 31 4.44 -2.52 -1.17
N LYS A 32 5.28 -3.37 -1.77
CA LYS A 32 5.89 -3.13 -3.10
C LYS A 32 5.07 -3.71 -4.25
N GLY A 33 4.02 -4.49 -3.95
CA GLY A 33 3.25 -5.18 -4.95
C GLY A 33 1.91 -5.70 -4.44
N MET A 34 1.11 -6.18 -5.39
CA MET A 34 -0.25 -6.67 -5.13
C MET A 34 -0.27 -7.92 -4.25
N ASP A 35 0.75 -8.77 -4.33
CA ASP A 35 0.91 -9.96 -3.49
C ASP A 35 1.11 -9.60 -2.02
N ASP A 36 1.85 -8.54 -1.75
CA ASP A 36 2.10 -8.02 -0.42
C ASP A 36 0.78 -7.52 0.22
N ILE A 37 0.01 -6.75 -0.56
CA ILE A 37 -1.35 -6.31 -0.17
C ILE A 37 -2.25 -7.50 0.10
N ARG A 38 -2.25 -8.52 -0.78
CA ARG A 38 -3.05 -9.74 -0.60
C ARG A 38 -2.67 -10.45 0.70
N SER A 39 -1.39 -10.63 0.96
CA SER A 39 -0.90 -11.30 2.17
C SER A 39 -1.27 -10.54 3.44
N ALA A 40 -1.12 -9.22 3.43
CA ALA A 40 -1.53 -8.36 4.54
C ALA A 40 -3.05 -8.45 4.81
N LEU A 41 -3.86 -8.35 3.76
CA LEU A 41 -5.31 -8.50 3.86
C LEU A 41 -5.73 -9.88 4.36
N ALA A 42 -5.07 -10.95 3.92
CA ALA A 42 -5.34 -12.30 4.40
C ALA A 42 -5.00 -12.46 5.89
N THR A 43 -3.91 -11.85 6.33
CA THR A 43 -3.50 -11.84 7.75
C THR A 43 -4.52 -11.09 8.61
N GLU A 44 -5.04 -9.98 8.10
CA GLU A 44 -6.08 -9.18 8.75
C GLU A 44 -7.49 -9.80 8.62
N GLY A 45 -7.68 -10.86 7.83
CA GLY A 45 -8.96 -11.57 7.66
C GLY A 45 -9.90 -10.99 6.58
N TYR A 46 -9.38 -10.13 5.70
CA TYR A 46 -10.15 -9.53 4.61
C TYR A 46 -10.25 -10.41 3.36
N ALA A 47 -11.38 -10.32 2.66
CA ALA A 47 -11.63 -11.05 1.43
C ALA A 47 -10.86 -10.45 0.24
N GLN A 48 -9.84 -11.16 -0.22
CA GLN A 48 -9.02 -10.77 -1.38
C GLN A 48 -9.79 -10.73 -2.71
N ALA A 49 -10.90 -11.46 -2.82
CA ALA A 49 -11.72 -11.55 -4.03
C ALA A 49 -12.18 -10.17 -4.54
N GLN A 50 -12.43 -9.23 -3.62
CA GLN A 50 -12.84 -7.86 -3.93
C GLN A 50 -11.69 -7.00 -4.51
N ILE A 51 -10.43 -7.38 -4.27
CA ILE A 51 -9.24 -6.64 -4.74
C ILE A 51 -8.68 -7.17 -6.07
N THR A 52 -9.36 -8.13 -6.71
CA THR A 52 -8.85 -8.83 -7.92
C THR A 52 -9.11 -8.09 -9.23
N GLY A 53 -9.87 -6.99 -9.22
CA GLY A 53 -10.19 -6.24 -10.43
C GLY A 53 -8.95 -5.64 -11.10
N TYR A 54 -8.86 -5.75 -12.43
CA TYR A 54 -7.75 -5.21 -13.24
C TYR A 54 -7.55 -3.70 -13.02
N SER A 55 -8.63 -2.92 -13.11
CA SER A 55 -8.59 -1.47 -12.91
C SER A 55 -8.18 -1.06 -11.49
N LEU A 56 -8.58 -1.85 -10.49
CA LEU A 56 -8.25 -1.59 -9.10
C LEU A 56 -6.79 -1.93 -8.79
N SER A 57 -6.32 -3.07 -9.28
CA SER A 57 -4.92 -3.49 -9.16
C SER A 57 -3.98 -2.46 -9.79
N LYS A 58 -4.39 -1.87 -10.93
CA LYS A 58 -3.66 -0.80 -11.60
C LYS A 58 -3.56 0.46 -10.74
N GLN A 59 -4.66 0.87 -10.09
CA GLN A 59 -4.70 2.04 -9.21
C GLN A 59 -3.83 1.84 -7.96
N LEU A 60 -3.96 0.69 -7.30
CA LEU A 60 -3.14 0.37 -6.12
C LEU A 60 -1.65 0.34 -6.46
N ARG A 61 -1.27 -0.24 -7.61
CA ARG A 61 0.12 -0.24 -8.08
C ARG A 61 0.62 1.17 -8.38
N ALA A 62 -0.21 2.03 -8.97
CA ALA A 62 0.14 3.43 -9.19
C ALA A 62 0.38 4.17 -7.86
N LEU A 63 -0.47 3.93 -6.85
CA LEU A 63 -0.30 4.50 -5.51
C LEU A 63 0.94 3.98 -4.80
N MET A 64 1.22 2.67 -4.85
CA MET A 64 2.47 2.11 -4.31
C MET A 64 3.70 2.75 -4.95
N LYS A 65 3.66 2.96 -6.27
CA LYS A 65 4.75 3.61 -7.01
C LYS A 65 4.91 5.09 -6.65
N ALA A 66 3.81 5.78 -6.34
CA ALA A 66 3.83 7.17 -5.89
C ALA A 66 4.22 7.31 -4.41
N ALA A 67 3.89 6.32 -3.58
CA ALA A 67 4.20 6.29 -2.15
C ALA A 67 5.64 5.84 -1.88
N SER A 68 6.23 5.01 -2.73
CA SER A 68 7.67 4.81 -2.74
C SER A 68 8.31 6.14 -3.14
N PRO A 69 9.08 6.79 -2.25
CA PRO A 69 9.73 8.04 -2.61
C PRO A 69 10.58 7.77 -3.86
N PRO A 70 10.49 8.61 -4.90
CA PRO A 70 11.50 8.64 -5.92
C PRO A 70 12.78 9.15 -5.27
N GLU A 71 13.55 8.26 -4.66
CA GLU A 71 14.96 8.50 -4.36
C GLU A 71 15.76 8.43 -5.68
N ALA A 72 15.36 9.28 -6.64
CA ALA A 72 16.05 9.57 -7.87
C ALA A 72 16.08 11.08 -8.14
N HIS A 73 15.95 11.88 -7.07
CA HIS A 73 16.47 13.23 -7.05
C HIS A 73 17.37 13.27 -5.81
N PRO A 74 18.71 13.11 -5.96
CA PRO A 74 19.60 13.50 -4.89
C PRO A 74 19.20 14.93 -4.50
N ALA A 75 19.16 15.19 -3.19
CA ALA A 75 18.86 16.48 -2.61
C ALA A 75 19.44 17.62 -3.47
N PRO A 76 18.77 18.78 -3.60
CA PRO A 76 19.54 19.98 -3.91
C PRO A 76 20.60 20.01 -2.81
N VAL A 77 21.84 19.71 -3.18
CA VAL A 77 22.97 20.07 -2.36
C VAL A 77 22.79 21.56 -2.19
N SER A 78 22.25 21.97 -1.05
CA SER A 78 22.51 23.29 -0.51
C SER A 78 24.02 23.28 -0.40
N SER A 79 24.67 23.73 -1.47
CA SER A 79 26.05 24.15 -1.48
C SER A 79 26.12 25.20 -0.40
N GLY A 80 26.44 24.75 0.81
CA GLY A 80 27.03 25.60 1.81
C GLY A 80 28.20 26.25 1.10
N ALA A 81 28.04 27.53 0.82
CA ALA A 81 29.11 28.41 0.42
C ALA A 81 30.12 28.39 1.56
N LEU A 82 31.07 27.48 1.46
CA LEU A 82 32.28 27.45 2.26
C LEU A 82 33.28 28.38 1.56
N GLN A 83 33.43 29.57 2.15
CA GLN A 83 34.66 30.32 2.37
C GLN A 83 35.74 30.36 1.25
N ASP A 84 36.05 31.56 0.76
CA ASP A 84 37.42 31.94 0.39
C ASP A 84 37.69 33.35 0.89
N GLY A 85 38.71 33.48 1.74
CA GLY A 85 39.26 34.75 2.16
C GLY A 85 40.42 35.12 1.23
N ALA A 86 40.50 36.38 0.84
CA ALA A 86 41.70 36.95 0.25
C ALA A 86 41.81 38.42 0.67
N ASP A 87 42.80 38.67 1.53
CA ASP A 87 43.55 39.91 1.80
C ASP A 87 42.78 41.22 2.12
#